data_AF-A0A8J5F4I6-F1
#
_entry.id   AF-A0A8J5F4I6-F1
#
_cell.length_a   1.000
_cell.length_b   1.000
_cell.length_c   1.000
_cell.angle_alpha   90.00
_cell.angle_beta   90.00
_cell.angle_gamma   90.00
#
_symmetry.space_group_name_H-M   'P 1'
#
loop_
_entity.id
_entity.type
_entity.pdbx_description
1 polymer ?
#
loop_
_entity_poly.entity_id
_entity_poly.type
_entity_poly.pdbx_seq_one_letter_code
_entity_poly.pdbx_strand_id
1 'polypeptide(L)'
;MASAVASPKLVDESLWWDSFVGLFGELDKIPPSNDPPDHLVENLKRHRAWFLNSIAYFKPPDQTSRLALDSPELAVGSHRLLVKPELKKDALRVSEYMCLNEVQSYILVHRHPRISDSTVDGDDKEFLHSEIDYKILWVDESLIEGNLLMDILFLAYYDNSSSCNIEQWKTICSLFKDVLCGPLNIGKIAVSVEAKESFDVLKAKILLIVIETLNLESVLCMVHDEISLREGGSIFSVTEIKELDAQVSSFADSYAVEAGPLLLAWAVFQCLVLSLPERNNSTTLMEIDHISFVRQAFEVGTFDYLLGILHIFKDSDGPTSGFLCVVRTLMSAFVASYELSLEKEDETLIKILDILSLIYHGQESLAMQFWDKDSFIDGPIRSILYMLEKEYPIRISEFVLLLSALCEGSWPAECVCS
;
A
#
# COMPACT_ATOMS: atom_id res chain seq x y z
N MET A 1 17.01 -60.28 -17.21
CA MET A 1 16.18 -59.60 -16.19
C MET A 1 15.90 -58.21 -16.72
N ALA A 2 14.66 -57.96 -17.17
CA ALA A 2 14.24 -56.62 -17.58
C ALA A 2 14.04 -55.78 -16.31
N SER A 3 14.83 -54.71 -16.18
CA SER A 3 14.57 -53.66 -15.19
C SER A 3 13.22 -53.03 -15.55
N ALA A 4 12.21 -53.26 -14.70
CA ALA A 4 10.97 -52.53 -14.77
C ALA A 4 11.29 -51.07 -14.41
N VAL A 5 11.34 -50.20 -15.41
CA VAL A 5 11.40 -48.75 -15.19
C VAL A 5 10.09 -48.38 -14.49
N ALA A 6 10.17 -48.07 -13.20
CA ALA A 6 9.02 -47.61 -12.44
C ALA A 6 8.47 -46.37 -13.14
N SER A 7 7.18 -46.41 -13.51
CA SER A 7 6.52 -45.26 -14.14
C SER A 7 6.51 -44.09 -13.16
N PRO A 8 6.85 -42.87 -13.59
CA PRO A 8 6.86 -41.70 -12.72
C PRO A 8 5.48 -41.48 -12.11
N LYS A 9 5.45 -41.11 -10.83
CA LYS A 9 4.20 -40.81 -10.15
C LYS A 9 3.71 -39.44 -10.64
N LEU A 10 2.55 -39.44 -11.29
CA LEU A 10 1.89 -38.22 -11.74
C LEU A 10 1.26 -37.49 -10.55
N VAL A 11 1.52 -36.19 -10.45
CA VAL A 11 0.92 -35.26 -9.48
C VAL A 11 0.36 -34.03 -10.21
N ASP A 12 -0.39 -33.20 -9.48
CA ASP A 12 -1.03 -32.01 -10.02
C ASP A 12 0.00 -31.03 -10.63
N GLU A 13 -0.26 -30.57 -11.85
CA GLU A 13 0.58 -29.61 -12.57
C GLU A 13 0.66 -28.26 -11.86
N SER A 14 -0.38 -27.86 -11.12
CA SER A 14 -0.39 -26.58 -10.39
C SER A 14 0.66 -26.51 -9.28
N LEU A 15 1.27 -27.64 -8.90
CA LEU A 15 2.34 -27.68 -7.89
C LEU A 15 3.66 -27.14 -8.45
N TRP A 16 3.80 -26.97 -9.76
CA TRP A 16 4.97 -26.38 -10.39
C TRP A 16 4.80 -24.88 -10.62
N TRP A 17 5.88 -24.12 -10.39
CA TRP A 17 6.03 -22.73 -10.83
C TRP A 17 7.42 -22.51 -11.37
N ASP A 18 7.61 -21.67 -12.38
CA ASP A 18 8.95 -21.27 -12.77
C ASP A 18 9.49 -20.21 -11.79
N SER A 19 10.81 -20.07 -11.71
CA SER A 19 11.41 -19.03 -10.86
C SER A 19 11.06 -17.64 -11.43
N PHE A 20 10.37 -16.83 -10.63
CA PHE A 20 9.98 -15.47 -11.02
C PHE A 20 11.17 -14.48 -11.03
N VAL A 21 12.33 -14.85 -10.49
CA VAL A 21 13.53 -13.98 -10.47
C VAL A 21 13.98 -13.61 -11.89
N GLY A 22 13.99 -14.59 -12.79
CA GLY A 22 14.38 -14.35 -14.19
C GLY A 22 13.36 -13.45 -14.90
N LEU A 23 12.07 -13.71 -14.68
CA LEU A 23 10.99 -12.91 -15.24
C LEU A 23 11.03 -11.47 -14.75
N PHE A 24 11.25 -11.26 -13.45
CA PHE A 24 11.40 -9.95 -12.85
C PHE A 24 12.60 -9.19 -13.44
N GLY A 25 13.76 -9.85 -13.55
CA GLY A 25 14.95 -9.24 -14.14
C GLY A 25 14.86 -8.95 -15.65
N GLU A 26 13.89 -9.53 -16.36
CA GLU A 26 13.54 -9.14 -17.73
C GLU A 26 12.59 -7.93 -17.73
N LEU A 27 11.59 -7.90 -16.85
CA LEU A 27 10.65 -6.78 -16.70
C LEU A 27 11.36 -5.48 -16.31
N ASP A 28 12.29 -5.55 -15.37
CA ASP A 28 13.04 -4.38 -14.85
C ASP A 28 13.90 -3.68 -15.92
N LYS A 29 14.23 -4.37 -17.01
CA LYS A 29 15.02 -3.81 -18.12
C LYS A 29 14.18 -3.10 -19.17
N ILE A 30 12.85 -3.18 -19.07
CA ILE A 30 11.95 -2.61 -20.07
C ILE A 30 11.71 -1.14 -19.75
N PRO A 31 12.01 -0.21 -20.69
CA PRO A 31 11.66 1.18 -20.51
C PRO A 31 10.13 1.35 -20.41
N PRO A 32 9.61 2.25 -19.56
CA PRO A 32 8.16 2.44 -19.34
C PRO A 32 7.35 2.75 -20.62
N SER A 33 8.00 3.27 -21.66
CA SER A 33 7.37 3.71 -22.91
C SER A 33 7.35 2.65 -24.02
N ASN A 34 7.90 1.45 -23.79
CA ASN A 34 7.98 0.40 -24.80
C ASN A 34 7.00 -0.74 -24.49
N ASP A 35 6.33 -1.24 -25.53
CA ASP A 35 5.59 -2.49 -25.42
C ASP A 35 6.53 -3.65 -25.03
N PRO A 36 6.10 -4.53 -24.11
CA PRO A 36 6.90 -5.69 -23.74
C PRO A 36 7.09 -6.62 -24.96
N PRO A 37 8.28 -7.21 -25.15
CA PRO A 37 8.52 -8.17 -26.23
C PRO A 37 7.54 -9.35 -26.23
N ASP A 38 7.20 -9.89 -27.40
CA ASP A 38 6.22 -10.98 -27.56
C ASP A 38 6.50 -12.19 -26.65
N HIS A 39 7.77 -12.61 -26.53
CA HIS A 39 8.17 -13.74 -25.69
C HIS A 39 7.86 -13.49 -24.21
N LEU A 40 7.99 -12.24 -23.75
CA LEU A 40 7.68 -11.87 -22.38
C LEU A 40 6.17 -11.82 -22.16
N VAL A 41 5.41 -11.32 -23.13
CA VAL A 41 3.94 -11.36 -23.09
C VAL A 41 3.43 -12.80 -23.01
N GLU A 42 4.00 -13.71 -23.81
CA GLU A 42 3.68 -15.14 -23.73
C GLU A 42 4.06 -15.74 -22.37
N ASN A 43 5.20 -15.33 -21.81
CA ASN A 43 5.63 -15.77 -20.48
C ASN A 43 4.68 -15.29 -19.37
N LEU A 44 4.26 -14.01 -19.40
CA LEU A 44 3.27 -13.45 -18.48
C LEU A 44 1.92 -14.18 -18.59
N LYS A 45 1.46 -14.45 -19.82
CA LYS A 45 0.22 -15.20 -20.06
C LYS A 45 0.28 -16.61 -19.49
N ARG A 46 1.43 -17.30 -19.63
CA ARG A 46 1.65 -18.63 -19.05
C ARG A 46 1.54 -18.61 -17.52
N HIS A 47 2.03 -17.56 -16.88
CA HIS A 47 2.04 -17.39 -15.43
C HIS A 47 0.80 -16.68 -14.86
N ARG A 48 -0.18 -16.31 -15.70
CA ARG A 48 -1.39 -15.59 -15.29
C ARG A 48 -2.10 -16.20 -14.08
N ALA A 49 -2.19 -17.52 -14.04
CA ALA A 49 -2.85 -18.23 -12.93
C ALA A 49 -2.11 -18.02 -11.59
N TRP A 50 -0.78 -17.98 -11.62
CA TRP A 50 0.05 -17.68 -10.47
C TRP A 50 -0.10 -16.22 -10.03
N PHE A 51 -0.18 -15.25 -10.96
CA PHE A 51 -0.41 -13.85 -10.58
C PHE A 51 -1.80 -13.59 -9.98
N LEU A 52 -2.84 -14.25 -10.51
CA LEU A 52 -4.21 -14.04 -10.03
C LEU A 52 -4.46 -14.62 -8.63
N ASN A 53 -3.76 -15.69 -8.28
CA ASN A 53 -4.01 -16.41 -7.03
C ASN A 53 -2.84 -16.31 -6.04
N SER A 54 -1.67 -15.84 -6.50
CA SER A 54 -0.47 -15.56 -5.72
C SER A 54 -0.18 -16.68 -4.69
N ILE A 55 -0.10 -16.32 -3.42
CA ILE A 55 0.20 -17.21 -2.28
C ILE A 55 -0.72 -18.43 -2.23
N ALA A 56 -1.99 -18.32 -2.67
CA ALA A 56 -2.93 -19.43 -2.63
C ALA A 56 -2.57 -20.60 -3.57
N TYR A 57 -1.58 -20.43 -4.45
CA TYR A 57 -1.00 -21.52 -5.24
C TYR A 57 0.07 -22.31 -4.48
N PHE A 58 0.61 -21.77 -3.38
CA PHE A 58 1.31 -22.57 -2.39
C PHE A 58 0.28 -23.34 -1.55
N LYS A 59 0.20 -24.65 -1.80
CA LYS A 59 -0.83 -25.53 -1.23
C LYS A 59 -0.40 -26.01 0.16
N PRO A 60 -1.37 -26.32 1.05
CA PRO A 60 -1.05 -26.97 2.32
C PRO A 60 -0.54 -28.41 2.12
N PRO A 61 -0.02 -29.05 3.18
CA PRO A 61 0.42 -30.44 3.14
C PRO A 61 -0.73 -31.37 2.71
N ASP A 62 -0.40 -32.37 1.90
CA ASP A 62 -1.36 -33.31 1.33
C ASP A 62 -0.80 -34.73 1.32
N GLN A 63 -1.60 -35.68 1.80
CA GLN A 63 -1.18 -37.08 1.89
C GLN A 63 -0.83 -37.67 0.52
N THR A 64 -1.49 -37.23 -0.56
CA THR A 64 -1.19 -37.71 -1.92
C THR A 64 0.20 -37.26 -2.35
N SER A 65 0.53 -36.00 -2.08
CA SER A 65 1.82 -35.36 -2.36
C SER A 65 2.95 -35.98 -1.52
N ARG A 66 2.69 -36.24 -0.23
CA ARG A 66 3.61 -36.97 0.66
C ARG A 66 3.99 -38.35 0.13
N LEU A 67 2.98 -39.14 -0.24
CA LEU A 67 3.17 -40.49 -0.79
C LEU A 67 3.83 -40.46 -2.18
N ALA A 68 3.65 -39.38 -2.93
CA ALA A 68 4.30 -39.24 -4.23
C ALA A 68 5.83 -39.22 -4.11
N LEU A 69 6.38 -38.66 -3.03
CA LEU A 69 7.81 -38.66 -2.74
C LEU A 69 8.38 -40.05 -2.36
N ASP A 70 7.56 -41.09 -2.24
CA ASP A 70 8.04 -42.48 -2.14
C ASP A 70 8.44 -43.06 -3.51
N SER A 71 8.03 -42.41 -4.61
CA SER A 71 8.43 -42.77 -5.97
C SER A 71 9.86 -42.31 -6.28
N PRO A 72 10.65 -43.07 -7.07
CA PRO A 72 11.97 -42.63 -7.50
C PRO A 72 11.92 -41.44 -8.48
N GLU A 73 10.80 -41.25 -9.18
CA GLU A 73 10.59 -40.17 -10.13
C GLU A 73 9.17 -39.59 -9.97
N LEU A 74 9.07 -38.27 -10.00
CA LEU A 74 7.83 -37.49 -10.00
C LEU A 74 7.61 -36.86 -11.38
N ALA A 75 6.36 -36.84 -11.83
CA ALA A 75 5.92 -36.05 -12.99
C ALA A 75 4.94 -34.97 -12.53
N VAL A 76 5.33 -33.69 -12.70
CA VAL A 76 4.54 -32.49 -12.37
C VAL A 76 4.25 -31.75 -13.68
N GLY A 77 3.08 -32.02 -14.28
CA GLY A 77 2.78 -31.58 -15.65
C GLY A 77 3.82 -32.09 -16.66
N SER A 78 4.50 -31.18 -17.35
CA SER A 78 5.58 -31.50 -18.30
C SER A 78 6.95 -31.75 -17.65
N HIS A 79 7.09 -31.50 -16.34
CA HIS A 79 8.35 -31.56 -15.62
C HIS A 79 8.56 -32.93 -14.97
N ARG A 80 9.81 -33.42 -14.99
CA ARG A 80 10.22 -34.67 -14.34
C ARG A 80 11.29 -34.41 -13.31
N LEU A 81 11.08 -34.91 -12.10
CA LEU A 81 11.99 -34.74 -10.97
C LEU A 81 12.43 -36.11 -10.45
N LEU A 82 13.74 -36.32 -10.38
CA LEU A 82 14.30 -37.47 -9.69
C LEU A 82 14.27 -37.21 -8.19
N VAL A 83 13.66 -38.13 -7.44
CA VAL A 83 13.55 -38.03 -5.99
C VAL A 83 14.81 -38.60 -5.35
N LYS A 84 15.60 -37.71 -4.75
CA LYS A 84 16.79 -38.08 -4.00
C LYS A 84 16.44 -38.27 -2.52
N PRO A 85 16.77 -39.40 -1.88
CA PRO A 85 16.41 -39.67 -0.48
C PRO A 85 16.85 -38.58 0.49
N GLU A 86 18.03 -38.01 0.26
CA GLU A 86 18.58 -36.92 1.07
C GLU A 86 17.75 -35.63 0.96
N LEU A 87 17.37 -35.22 -0.25
CA LEU A 87 16.53 -34.04 -0.47
C LEU A 87 15.10 -34.25 0.01
N LYS A 88 14.60 -35.49 -0.04
CA LYS A 88 13.27 -35.83 0.48
C LYS A 88 13.17 -35.57 1.98
N LYS A 89 14.19 -35.95 2.76
CA LYS A 89 14.20 -35.72 4.21
C LYS A 89 14.10 -34.23 4.52
N ASP A 90 14.88 -33.42 3.82
CA ASP A 90 14.88 -31.96 3.97
C ASP A 90 13.55 -31.35 3.52
N ALA A 91 12.99 -31.82 2.40
CA ALA A 91 11.70 -31.38 1.88
C ALA A 91 10.54 -31.64 2.84
N LEU A 92 10.50 -32.83 3.48
CA LEU A 92 9.47 -33.15 4.47
C LEU A 92 9.60 -32.25 5.71
N ARG A 93 10.82 -31.90 6.10
CA ARG A 93 11.05 -30.97 7.21
C ARG A 93 10.62 -29.54 6.86
N VAL A 94 10.91 -29.07 5.64
CA VAL A 94 10.44 -27.77 5.14
C VAL A 94 8.90 -27.73 5.07
N SER A 95 8.28 -28.81 4.59
CA SER A 95 6.82 -28.95 4.54
C SER A 95 6.18 -28.81 5.92
N GLU A 96 6.75 -29.45 6.93
CA GLU A 96 6.28 -29.39 8.32
C GLU A 96 6.42 -27.97 8.92
N TYR A 97 7.56 -27.30 8.71
CA TYR A 97 7.77 -25.96 9.27
C TYR A 97 6.96 -24.86 8.57
N MET A 98 6.84 -24.94 7.23
CA MET A 98 6.21 -23.89 6.43
C MET A 98 4.73 -24.16 6.14
N CYS A 99 4.19 -25.29 6.62
CA CYS A 99 2.86 -25.78 6.24
C CYS A 99 2.66 -25.79 4.72
N LEU A 100 3.67 -26.23 3.98
CA LEU A 100 3.70 -26.24 2.51
C LEU A 100 3.55 -27.68 1.99
N ASN A 101 2.92 -27.83 0.84
CA ASN A 101 2.79 -29.10 0.13
C ASN A 101 4.15 -29.77 -0.09
N GLU A 102 4.21 -31.08 0.16
CA GLU A 102 5.45 -31.85 0.18
C GLU A 102 6.19 -31.83 -1.16
N VAL A 103 5.46 -31.83 -2.30
CA VAL A 103 6.06 -31.72 -3.63
C VAL A 103 6.61 -30.31 -3.86
N GLN A 104 5.89 -29.27 -3.44
CA GLN A 104 6.37 -27.88 -3.54
C GLN A 104 7.59 -27.63 -2.66
N SER A 105 7.61 -28.18 -1.44
CA SER A 105 8.78 -28.20 -0.56
C SER A 105 9.96 -28.92 -1.20
N TYR A 106 9.71 -30.05 -1.88
CA TYR A 106 10.76 -30.76 -2.61
C TYR A 106 11.30 -29.93 -3.77
N ILE A 107 10.45 -29.22 -4.52
CA ILE A 107 10.86 -28.32 -5.60
C ILE A 107 11.76 -27.20 -5.05
N LEU A 108 11.41 -26.58 -3.91
CA LEU A 108 12.24 -25.56 -3.27
C LEU A 108 13.62 -26.09 -2.89
N VAL A 109 13.67 -27.21 -2.17
CA VAL A 109 14.92 -27.84 -1.73
C VAL A 109 15.76 -28.29 -2.92
N HIS A 110 15.12 -28.80 -3.98
CA HIS A 110 15.79 -29.24 -5.20
C HIS A 110 16.40 -28.09 -6.00
N ARG A 111 15.75 -26.92 -6.01
CA ARG A 111 16.23 -25.70 -6.68
C ARG A 111 17.32 -24.99 -5.92
N HIS A 112 17.44 -25.23 -4.61
CA HIS A 112 18.48 -24.64 -3.82
C HIS A 112 19.85 -25.26 -4.19
N PRO A 113 20.82 -24.47 -4.68
CA PRO A 113 22.16 -24.98 -4.88
C PRO A 113 22.72 -25.34 -3.51
N ARG A 114 22.96 -26.64 -3.24
CA ARG A 114 23.75 -27.03 -2.09
C ARG A 114 25.07 -26.29 -2.18
N ILE A 115 25.36 -25.43 -1.20
CA ILE A 115 26.68 -24.83 -1.02
C ILE A 115 27.66 -25.99 -1.09
N SER A 116 28.43 -26.04 -2.16
CA SER A 116 29.34 -27.15 -2.45
C SER A 116 30.53 -27.10 -1.50
N ASP A 117 30.78 -28.21 -0.81
CA ASP A 117 32.07 -28.62 -0.25
C ASP A 117 32.84 -27.57 0.58
N SER A 118 32.32 -27.21 1.75
CA SER A 118 33.20 -27.00 2.91
C SER A 118 33.26 -28.30 3.70
N THR A 119 34.37 -29.00 3.53
CA THR A 119 34.79 -30.14 4.35
C THR A 119 34.84 -29.74 5.83
N VAL A 120 33.78 -30.00 6.59
CA VAL A 120 33.89 -30.22 8.03
C VAL A 120 32.94 -31.35 8.41
N ASP A 121 33.53 -32.48 8.76
CA ASP A 121 32.91 -33.55 9.54
C ASP A 121 32.50 -32.94 10.88
N GLY A 122 31.21 -32.58 11.02
CA GLY A 122 30.67 -31.93 12.20
C GLY A 122 29.18 -31.64 12.06
N ASP A 123 28.35 -32.51 12.65
CA ASP A 123 26.93 -32.35 13.00
C ASP A 123 26.09 -31.44 12.08
N ASP A 124 25.22 -32.02 11.23
CA ASP A 124 23.80 -31.71 10.93
C ASP A 124 23.20 -30.29 11.22
N LYS A 125 23.99 -29.22 11.31
CA LYS A 125 23.62 -27.89 11.83
C LYS A 125 23.62 -26.78 10.79
N GLU A 126 24.09 -27.04 9.57
CA GLU A 126 24.26 -25.96 8.58
C GLU A 126 22.99 -25.61 7.81
N PHE A 127 21.97 -26.47 7.81
CA PHE A 127 20.70 -26.18 7.13
C PHE A 127 19.70 -25.41 8.00
N LEU A 128 19.92 -25.34 9.32
CA LEU A 128 19.02 -24.68 10.25
C LEU A 128 19.78 -23.76 11.20
N HIS A 129 19.78 -22.48 10.83
CA HIS A 129 19.96 -21.39 11.79
C HIS A 129 19.00 -21.55 12.98
N SER A 130 19.28 -20.88 14.10
CA SER A 130 18.47 -21.04 15.31
C SER A 130 16.99 -20.71 15.03
N GLU A 131 16.03 -21.30 15.77
CA GLU A 131 14.59 -20.98 15.62
C GLU A 131 14.28 -19.48 15.69
N ILE A 132 15.16 -18.69 16.31
CA ILE A 132 15.07 -17.24 16.41
C ILE A 132 15.38 -16.57 15.06
N ASP A 133 16.41 -17.04 14.35
CA ASP A 133 16.81 -16.50 13.05
C ASP A 133 15.71 -16.73 12.00
N TYR A 134 15.05 -17.89 12.04
CA TYR A 134 13.91 -18.19 11.16
C TYR A 134 12.71 -17.30 11.40
N LYS A 135 12.40 -16.99 12.66
CA LYS A 135 11.30 -16.09 12.99
C LYS A 135 11.56 -14.69 12.47
N ILE A 136 12.79 -14.20 12.58
CA ILE A 136 13.17 -12.88 12.05
C ILE A 136 13.04 -12.88 10.52
N LEU A 137 13.64 -13.84 9.83
CA LEU A 137 13.54 -13.95 8.37
C LEU A 137 12.10 -14.07 7.87
N TRP A 138 11.27 -14.84 8.58
CA TRP A 138 9.85 -14.97 8.25
C TRP A 138 9.09 -13.66 8.42
N VAL A 139 9.36 -12.90 9.49
CA VAL A 139 8.75 -11.58 9.71
C VAL A 139 9.18 -10.62 8.60
N ASP A 140 10.47 -10.56 8.29
CA ASP A 140 11.00 -9.69 7.23
C ASP A 140 10.36 -10.01 5.88
N GLU A 141 10.32 -11.28 5.49
CA GLU A 141 9.71 -11.70 4.21
C GLU A 141 8.19 -11.42 4.17
N SER A 142 7.49 -11.66 5.27
CA SER A 142 6.04 -11.37 5.36
C SER A 142 5.74 -9.88 5.24
N LEU A 143 6.62 -9.02 5.76
CA LEU A 143 6.50 -7.57 5.65
C LEU A 143 6.81 -7.08 4.24
N ILE A 144 7.83 -7.64 3.59
CA ILE A 144 8.14 -7.35 2.18
C ILE A 144 6.93 -7.71 1.31
N GLU A 145 6.41 -8.93 1.45
CA GLU A 145 5.24 -9.39 0.70
C GLU A 145 4.01 -8.51 0.97
N GLY A 146 3.73 -8.21 2.25
CA GLY A 146 2.63 -7.33 2.63
C GLY A 146 2.73 -5.93 2.00
N ASN A 147 3.92 -5.34 2.01
CA ASN A 147 4.15 -4.01 1.41
C ASN A 147 3.95 -4.02 -0.10
N LEU A 148 4.46 -5.03 -0.81
CA LEU A 148 4.28 -5.18 -2.25
C LEU A 148 2.81 -5.39 -2.63
N LEU A 149 2.07 -6.18 -1.83
CA LEU A 149 0.64 -6.36 -2.03
C LEU A 149 -0.12 -5.05 -1.85
N MET A 150 0.29 -4.20 -0.90
CA MET A 150 -0.32 -2.88 -0.75
C MET A 150 0.01 -1.95 -1.91
N ASP A 151 1.20 -2.03 -2.52
CA ASP A 151 1.51 -1.25 -3.73
C ASP A 151 0.63 -1.65 -4.91
N ILE A 152 0.44 -2.97 -5.11
CA ILE A 152 -0.47 -3.49 -6.15
C ILE A 152 -1.91 -3.05 -5.90
N LEU A 153 -2.37 -3.14 -4.65
CA LEU A 153 -3.72 -2.73 -4.27
C LEU A 153 -3.92 -1.22 -4.44
N PHE A 154 -2.93 -0.42 -4.05
CA PHE A 154 -2.94 1.02 -4.23
C PHE A 154 -3.07 1.39 -5.70
N LEU A 155 -2.20 0.85 -6.57
CA LEU A 155 -2.26 1.10 -8.02
C LEU A 155 -3.61 0.69 -8.62
N ALA A 156 -4.21 -0.40 -8.14
CA ALA A 156 -5.51 -0.83 -8.62
C ALA A 156 -6.63 0.20 -8.36
N TYR A 157 -6.59 0.88 -7.21
CA TYR A 157 -7.55 1.93 -6.87
C TYR A 157 -7.17 3.30 -7.45
N TYR A 158 -5.89 3.67 -7.36
CA TYR A 158 -5.38 4.98 -7.78
C TYR A 158 -5.53 5.22 -9.29
N ASP A 159 -5.24 4.21 -10.12
CA ASP A 159 -5.41 4.32 -11.59
C ASP A 159 -6.87 4.17 -12.04
N ASN A 160 -7.84 4.21 -11.11
CA ASN A 160 -9.28 4.00 -11.36
C ASN A 160 -9.59 2.67 -12.08
N SER A 161 -8.71 1.67 -12.01
CA SER A 161 -8.93 0.36 -12.63
C SER A 161 -10.02 -0.45 -11.88
N SER A 162 -10.26 -0.12 -10.62
CA SER A 162 -11.24 -0.76 -9.74
C SER A 162 -12.03 0.28 -8.94
N SER A 163 -13.36 0.24 -9.01
CA SER A 163 -14.21 1.02 -8.10
C SER A 163 -14.28 0.35 -6.74
N CYS A 164 -14.02 1.08 -5.65
CA CYS A 164 -14.15 0.57 -4.28
C CYS A 164 -15.63 0.63 -3.84
N ASN A 165 -16.31 -0.50 -3.77
CA ASN A 165 -17.64 -0.55 -3.17
C ASN A 165 -17.56 -0.60 -1.63
N ILE A 166 -18.70 -0.42 -0.97
CA ILE A 166 -18.74 -0.38 0.50
C ILE A 166 -18.21 -1.66 1.19
N GLU A 167 -18.47 -2.84 0.62
CA GLU A 167 -18.00 -4.11 1.21
C GLU A 167 -16.47 -4.24 1.11
N GLN A 168 -15.90 -3.82 -0.02
CA GLN A 168 -14.45 -3.73 -0.19
C GLN A 168 -13.85 -2.71 0.79
N TRP A 169 -14.45 -1.53 0.89
CA TRP A 169 -13.98 -0.48 1.79
C TRP A 169 -13.96 -0.95 3.26
N LYS A 170 -15.05 -1.57 3.73
CA LYS A 170 -15.12 -2.19 5.07
C LYS A 170 -14.05 -3.25 5.28
N THR A 171 -13.76 -4.06 4.26
CA THR A 171 -12.73 -5.09 4.32
C THR A 171 -11.35 -4.47 4.52
N ILE A 172 -11.02 -3.40 3.79
CA ILE A 172 -9.75 -2.68 3.95
C ILE A 172 -9.68 -2.00 5.32
N CYS A 173 -10.78 -1.41 5.82
CA CYS A 173 -10.82 -0.86 7.18
C CYS A 173 -10.63 -1.93 8.25
N SER A 174 -11.23 -3.12 8.10
CA SER A 174 -11.02 -4.23 9.02
C SER A 174 -9.55 -4.66 9.03
N LEU A 175 -8.93 -4.78 7.84
CA LEU A 175 -7.51 -5.07 7.71
C LEU A 175 -6.65 -4.02 8.42
N PHE A 176 -6.94 -2.74 8.22
CA PHE A 176 -6.23 -1.66 8.90
C PHE A 176 -6.34 -1.77 10.42
N LYS A 177 -7.56 -1.99 10.93
CA LYS A 177 -7.81 -2.16 12.36
C LYS A 177 -7.08 -3.38 12.94
N ASP A 178 -7.04 -4.48 12.20
CA ASP A 178 -6.35 -5.70 12.59
C ASP A 178 -4.82 -5.54 12.63
N VAL A 179 -4.27 -4.73 11.73
CA VAL A 179 -2.83 -4.36 11.73
C VAL A 179 -2.50 -3.44 12.89
N LEU A 180 -3.36 -2.46 13.21
CA LEU A 180 -3.13 -1.53 14.32
C LEU A 180 -3.20 -2.23 15.68
N CYS A 181 -4.32 -2.90 15.97
CA CYS A 181 -4.63 -3.37 17.32
C CYS A 181 -5.05 -4.83 17.39
N GLY A 182 -5.18 -5.52 16.25
CA GLY A 182 -5.71 -6.87 16.17
C GLY A 182 -4.64 -7.96 15.96
N PRO A 183 -5.02 -9.10 15.37
CA PRO A 183 -4.17 -10.28 15.25
C PRO A 183 -3.04 -10.12 14.23
N LEU A 184 -3.12 -9.12 13.34
CA LEU A 184 -2.14 -8.84 12.29
C LEU A 184 -1.11 -7.79 12.71
N ASN A 185 -1.10 -7.37 13.98
CA ASN A 185 -0.06 -6.50 14.53
C ASN A 185 1.26 -7.27 14.71
N ILE A 186 1.92 -7.54 13.59
CA ILE A 186 3.23 -8.21 13.53
C ILE A 186 4.37 -7.31 14.00
N GLY A 187 4.13 -6.00 14.20
CA GLY A 187 5.07 -5.10 14.88
C GLY A 187 5.47 -5.58 16.27
N LYS A 188 4.62 -6.35 16.95
CA LYS A 188 4.95 -6.97 18.27
C LYS A 188 6.03 -8.04 18.19
N ILE A 189 6.21 -8.66 17.03
CA ILE A 189 7.20 -9.73 16.78
C ILE A 189 8.34 -9.25 15.88
N ALA A 190 8.25 -8.06 15.28
CA ALA A 190 9.31 -7.38 14.56
C ALA A 190 10.43 -6.97 15.53
N VAL A 191 11.55 -7.71 15.50
CA VAL A 191 12.67 -7.49 16.45
C VAL A 191 13.74 -6.58 15.85
N SER A 192 13.98 -6.67 14.54
CA SER A 192 14.93 -5.83 13.79
C SER A 192 14.40 -4.39 13.63
N VAL A 193 15.29 -3.45 13.30
CA VAL A 193 14.91 -2.06 13.02
C VAL A 193 14.21 -2.01 11.67
N GLU A 194 14.75 -2.74 10.71
CA GLU A 194 14.27 -2.88 9.34
C GLU A 194 12.84 -3.43 9.30
N ALA A 195 12.51 -4.44 10.10
CA ALA A 195 11.15 -4.97 10.20
C ALA A 195 10.16 -3.94 10.79
N LYS A 196 10.60 -3.14 11.77
CA LYS A 196 9.74 -2.13 12.38
C LYS A 196 9.44 -1.01 11.41
N GLU A 197 10.46 -0.51 10.73
CA GLU A 197 10.32 0.50 9.67
C GLU A 197 9.44 -0.03 8.54
N SER A 198 9.67 -1.26 8.08
CA SER A 198 8.83 -1.91 7.06
C SER A 198 7.37 -2.09 7.50
N PHE A 199 7.13 -2.36 8.79
CA PHE A 199 5.79 -2.42 9.36
C PHE A 199 5.12 -1.04 9.46
N ASP A 200 5.88 0.00 9.76
CA ASP A 200 5.38 1.38 9.75
C ASP A 200 5.01 1.83 8.32
N VAL A 201 5.81 1.45 7.31
CA VAL A 201 5.47 1.63 5.88
C VAL A 201 4.17 0.90 5.56
N LEU A 202 4.01 -0.36 5.98
CA LEU A 202 2.81 -1.14 5.71
C LEU A 202 1.55 -0.47 6.29
N LYS A 203 1.62 0.01 7.54
CA LYS A 203 0.53 0.76 8.18
C LYS A 203 0.18 2.01 7.38
N ALA A 204 1.18 2.78 6.97
CA ALA A 204 1.00 4.00 6.19
C ALA A 204 0.34 3.72 4.83
N LYS A 205 0.79 2.68 4.11
CA LYS A 205 0.21 2.29 2.81
C LYS A 205 -1.26 1.90 2.95
N ILE A 206 -1.61 1.05 3.93
CA ILE A 206 -3.01 0.65 4.17
C ILE A 206 -3.88 1.88 4.47
N LEU A 207 -3.40 2.76 5.35
CA LEU A 207 -4.11 4.00 5.71
C LEU A 207 -4.38 4.88 4.48
N LEU A 208 -3.35 5.12 3.65
CA LEU A 208 -3.51 5.96 2.46
C LEU A 208 -4.41 5.31 1.41
N ILE A 209 -4.44 3.97 1.29
CA ILE A 209 -5.41 3.27 0.45
C ILE A 209 -6.86 3.50 0.95
N VAL A 210 -7.09 3.44 2.27
CA VAL A 210 -8.42 3.73 2.84
C VAL A 210 -8.84 5.18 2.55
N ILE A 211 -7.92 6.14 2.67
CA ILE A 211 -8.19 7.55 2.38
C ILE A 211 -8.45 7.76 0.88
N GLU A 212 -7.62 7.18 0.01
CA GLU A 212 -7.77 7.27 -1.44
C GLU A 212 -9.14 6.73 -1.90
N THR A 213 -9.58 5.62 -1.31
CA THR A 213 -10.88 5.02 -1.65
C THR A 213 -12.10 5.81 -1.17
N LEU A 214 -11.94 6.87 -0.35
CA LEU A 214 -13.00 7.87 -0.11
C LEU A 214 -13.20 8.78 -1.34
N ASN A 215 -12.23 8.82 -2.25
CA ASN A 215 -12.22 9.63 -3.47
C ASN A 215 -12.49 11.12 -3.19
N LEU A 216 -11.69 11.70 -2.29
CA LEU A 216 -11.76 13.12 -1.94
C LEU A 216 -11.59 14.02 -3.16
N GLU A 217 -10.81 13.60 -4.15
CA GLU A 217 -10.62 14.33 -5.41
C GLU A 217 -11.95 14.53 -6.14
N SER A 218 -12.73 13.45 -6.32
CA SER A 218 -14.04 13.53 -6.98
C SER A 218 -15.02 14.41 -6.21
N VAL A 219 -15.06 14.29 -4.88
CA VAL A 219 -15.95 15.12 -4.05
C VAL A 219 -15.53 16.60 -4.09
N LEU A 220 -14.23 16.88 -4.04
CA LEU A 220 -13.69 18.24 -4.15
C LEU A 220 -14.02 18.85 -5.52
N CYS A 221 -13.91 18.07 -6.59
CA CYS A 221 -14.32 18.47 -7.94
C CYS A 221 -15.82 18.81 -8.00
N MET A 222 -16.69 17.98 -7.40
CA MET A 222 -18.12 18.27 -7.32
C MET A 222 -18.43 19.57 -6.58
N VAL A 223 -17.70 19.87 -5.50
CA VAL A 223 -17.85 21.15 -4.79
C VAL A 223 -17.40 22.32 -5.67
N HIS A 224 -16.26 22.18 -6.35
CA HIS A 224 -15.73 23.20 -7.27
C HIS A 224 -16.70 23.51 -8.42
N ASP A 225 -17.28 22.47 -9.03
CA ASP A 225 -18.16 22.59 -10.18
C ASP A 225 -19.64 22.82 -9.81
N GLU A 226 -19.96 22.93 -8.51
CA GLU A 226 -21.32 23.05 -7.98
C GLU A 226 -22.27 21.93 -8.46
N ILE A 227 -21.75 20.69 -8.51
CA ILE A 227 -22.50 19.51 -8.97
C ILE A 227 -23.12 18.78 -7.77
N SER A 228 -24.38 18.36 -7.89
CA SER A 228 -25.04 17.59 -6.84
C SER A 228 -24.44 16.18 -6.70
N LEU A 229 -24.51 15.57 -5.50
CA LEU A 229 -24.02 14.21 -5.26
C LEU A 229 -24.65 13.16 -6.20
N ARG A 230 -25.89 13.41 -6.66
CA ARG A 230 -26.61 12.51 -7.59
C ARG A 230 -26.09 12.59 -9.01
N GLU A 231 -25.69 13.78 -9.46
CA GLU A 231 -25.22 14.03 -10.82
C GLU A 231 -23.72 13.76 -10.95
N GLY A 232 -22.95 13.98 -9.88
CA GLY A 232 -21.50 13.79 -9.86
C GLY A 232 -21.04 12.32 -9.84
N GLY A 233 -21.97 11.36 -9.78
CA GLY A 233 -21.63 9.93 -9.82
C GLY A 233 -20.79 9.46 -8.63
N SER A 234 -21.08 9.99 -7.42
CA SER A 234 -20.43 9.56 -6.19
C SER A 234 -20.39 8.03 -6.06
N ILE A 235 -19.25 7.51 -5.63
CA ILE A 235 -19.04 6.08 -5.37
C ILE A 235 -20.03 5.57 -4.32
N PHE A 236 -20.36 6.41 -3.32
CA PHE A 236 -21.21 6.04 -2.20
C PHE A 236 -22.55 6.77 -2.22
N SER A 237 -23.61 6.03 -1.93
CA SER A 237 -24.96 6.54 -1.65
C SER A 237 -25.07 7.11 -0.23
N VAL A 238 -26.10 7.91 0.01
CA VAL A 238 -26.39 8.50 1.35
C VAL A 238 -26.54 7.42 2.44
N THR A 239 -27.09 6.25 2.10
CA THR A 239 -27.22 5.12 3.02
C THR A 239 -25.87 4.49 3.35
N GLU A 240 -24.99 4.37 2.36
CA GLU A 240 -23.64 3.83 2.55
C GLU A 240 -22.78 4.78 3.40
N ILE A 241 -22.91 6.10 3.21
CA ILE A 241 -22.21 7.11 4.02
C ILE A 241 -22.46 6.93 5.53
N LYS A 242 -23.67 6.52 5.96
CA LYS A 242 -23.93 6.22 7.38
C LYS A 242 -23.19 5.00 7.88
N GLU A 243 -23.06 4.00 7.03
CA GLU A 243 -22.40 2.77 7.41
C GLU A 243 -20.88 2.96 7.45
N LEU A 244 -20.34 3.77 6.53
CA LEU A 244 -18.98 4.28 6.62
C LEU A 244 -18.76 5.05 7.93
N ASP A 245 -19.70 5.91 8.34
CA ASP A 245 -19.62 6.66 9.59
C ASP A 245 -19.48 5.75 10.82
N ALA A 246 -20.31 4.71 10.90
CA ALA A 246 -20.23 3.72 11.97
C ALA A 246 -18.88 2.99 11.98
N GLN A 247 -18.34 2.69 10.80
CA GLN A 247 -17.05 2.03 10.66
C GLN A 247 -15.89 2.94 11.12
N VAL A 248 -15.86 4.22 10.69
CA VAL A 248 -14.85 5.20 11.10
C VAL A 248 -14.94 5.49 12.60
N SER A 249 -16.15 5.63 13.13
CA SER A 249 -16.39 5.81 14.57
C SER A 249 -15.77 4.70 15.41
N SER A 250 -15.66 3.48 14.88
CA SER A 250 -15.02 2.37 15.58
C SER A 250 -13.50 2.52 15.77
N PHE A 251 -12.86 3.46 15.08
CA PHE A 251 -11.44 3.81 15.25
C PHE A 251 -11.23 4.91 16.30
N ALA A 252 -12.22 5.78 16.53
CA ALA A 252 -12.18 6.82 17.55
C ALA A 252 -11.87 6.22 18.95
N ASP A 253 -12.46 5.07 19.25
CA ASP A 253 -12.28 4.38 20.53
C ASP A 253 -10.88 3.74 20.70
N SER A 254 -10.12 3.60 19.61
CA SER A 254 -8.85 2.87 19.62
C SER A 254 -7.65 3.71 20.12
N TYR A 255 -7.79 5.05 20.17
CA TYR A 255 -6.73 6.02 20.47
C TYR A 255 -5.41 5.81 19.71
N ALA A 256 -5.43 5.04 18.60
CA ALA A 256 -4.25 4.85 17.77
C ALA A 256 -3.96 6.16 17.03
N VAL A 257 -2.78 6.73 17.27
CA VAL A 257 -2.28 7.92 16.55
C VAL A 257 -2.34 7.68 15.04
N GLU A 258 -2.11 6.44 14.63
CA GLU A 258 -2.17 6.00 13.24
C GLU A 258 -3.55 6.14 12.58
N ALA A 259 -4.64 6.16 13.36
CA ALA A 259 -5.98 6.35 12.83
C ALA A 259 -6.33 7.84 12.61
N GLY A 260 -5.53 8.77 13.15
CA GLY A 260 -5.78 10.21 13.09
C GLY A 260 -6.06 10.74 11.67
N PRO A 261 -5.22 10.43 10.66
CA PRO A 261 -5.47 10.91 9.29
C PRO A 261 -6.75 10.38 8.67
N LEU A 262 -7.19 9.16 9.03
CA LEU A 262 -8.48 8.63 8.59
C LEU A 262 -9.64 9.42 9.21
N LEU A 263 -9.56 9.75 10.51
CA LEU A 263 -10.56 10.59 11.17
C LEU A 263 -10.65 11.97 10.52
N LEU A 264 -9.50 12.58 10.19
CA LEU A 264 -9.45 13.86 9.48
C LEU A 264 -10.04 13.76 8.08
N ALA A 265 -9.63 12.75 7.29
CA ALA A 265 -10.14 12.52 5.95
C ALA A 265 -11.65 12.31 5.94
N TRP A 266 -12.18 11.58 6.93
CA TRP A 266 -13.62 11.39 7.08
C TRP A 266 -14.36 12.70 7.42
N ALA A 267 -13.83 13.50 8.34
CA ALA A 267 -14.40 14.80 8.68
C ALA A 267 -14.45 15.74 7.46
N VAL A 268 -13.35 15.77 6.69
CA VAL A 268 -13.22 16.53 5.44
C VAL A 268 -14.21 16.06 4.39
N PHE A 269 -14.28 14.74 4.14
CA PHE A 269 -15.24 14.13 3.22
C PHE A 269 -16.67 14.57 3.57
N GLN A 270 -17.05 14.46 4.85
CA GLN A 270 -18.35 14.88 5.31
C GLN A 270 -18.58 16.37 5.05
N CYS A 271 -17.65 17.24 5.46
CA CYS A 271 -17.76 18.68 5.26
C CYS A 271 -17.99 19.05 3.79
N LEU A 272 -17.22 18.47 2.87
CA LEU A 272 -17.40 18.68 1.43
C LEU A 272 -18.77 18.20 0.94
N VAL A 273 -19.20 16.99 1.31
CA VAL A 273 -20.54 16.47 0.97
C VAL A 273 -21.65 17.37 1.50
N LEU A 274 -21.48 17.96 2.70
CA LEU A 274 -22.45 18.88 3.27
C LEU A 274 -22.54 20.23 2.54
N SER A 275 -21.50 20.60 1.79
CA SER A 275 -21.40 21.82 0.99
C SER A 275 -21.98 21.69 -0.42
N LEU A 276 -22.33 20.48 -0.87
CA LEU A 276 -22.90 20.25 -2.21
C LEU A 276 -24.35 20.79 -2.36
N PRO A 277 -24.75 21.21 -3.58
CA PRO A 277 -26.08 21.72 -3.87
C PRO A 277 -27.18 20.63 -3.83
N GLU A 278 -28.45 21.08 -3.72
CA GLU A 278 -29.67 20.24 -3.67
C GLU A 278 -29.82 19.27 -2.47
N ARG A 279 -29.29 19.66 -1.30
CA ARG A 279 -29.38 18.92 -0.02
C ARG A 279 -30.81 18.70 0.53
N ASN A 280 -31.85 19.17 -0.17
CA ASN A 280 -33.20 19.41 0.34
C ASN A 280 -33.98 18.19 0.86
N ASN A 281 -33.44 16.97 0.81
CA ASN A 281 -34.10 15.76 1.32
C ASN A 281 -33.27 14.91 2.31
N SER A 282 -32.06 15.31 2.73
CA SER A 282 -31.23 14.51 3.64
C SER A 282 -30.97 15.20 4.99
N THR A 283 -32.01 15.38 5.81
CA THR A 283 -31.86 15.63 7.26
C THR A 283 -30.90 14.63 7.92
N THR A 284 -30.85 13.45 7.32
CA THR A 284 -30.03 12.29 7.61
C THR A 284 -28.51 12.51 7.63
N LEU A 285 -27.97 13.44 6.83
CA LEU A 285 -26.52 13.77 6.83
C LEU A 285 -26.18 14.91 7.78
N MET A 286 -27.16 15.71 8.20
CA MET A 286 -26.97 16.79 9.18
C MET A 286 -26.76 16.28 10.61
N GLU A 287 -27.05 15.00 10.87
CA GLU A 287 -26.90 14.37 12.19
C GLU A 287 -25.44 14.02 12.53
N ILE A 288 -24.53 14.04 11.55
CA ILE A 288 -23.15 13.63 11.77
C ILE A 288 -22.26 14.82 12.16
N ASP A 289 -21.64 14.72 13.33
CA ASP A 289 -20.76 15.74 13.89
C ASP A 289 -19.33 15.61 13.36
N HIS A 290 -19.12 16.05 12.12
CA HIS A 290 -17.80 16.12 11.49
C HIS A 290 -16.78 16.93 12.31
N ILE A 291 -17.22 17.92 13.10
CA ILE A 291 -16.33 18.72 13.98
C ILE A 291 -15.75 17.85 15.10
N SER A 292 -16.52 16.90 15.62
CA SER A 292 -16.01 15.95 16.62
C SER A 292 -14.85 15.10 16.09
N PHE A 293 -14.87 14.72 14.81
CA PHE A 293 -13.79 13.96 14.18
C PHE A 293 -12.54 14.81 13.95
N VAL A 294 -12.69 16.08 13.53
CA VAL A 294 -11.54 17.01 13.44
C VAL A 294 -10.86 17.16 14.79
N ARG A 295 -11.65 17.38 15.85
CA ARG A 295 -11.10 17.52 17.20
C ARG A 295 -10.32 16.27 17.61
N GLN A 296 -10.88 15.08 17.40
CA GLN A 296 -10.21 13.82 17.73
C GLN A 296 -8.93 13.63 16.91
N ALA A 297 -8.96 13.95 15.62
CA ALA A 297 -7.77 13.90 14.76
C ALA A 297 -6.66 14.83 15.27
N PHE A 298 -7.00 16.03 15.73
CA PHE A 298 -6.03 16.96 16.30
C PHE A 298 -5.53 16.52 17.68
N GLU A 299 -6.39 15.97 18.53
CA GLU A 299 -6.02 15.43 19.85
C GLU A 299 -4.96 14.33 19.75
N VAL A 300 -4.98 13.52 18.69
CA VAL A 300 -3.98 12.46 18.45
C VAL A 300 -2.78 12.91 17.61
N GLY A 301 -2.67 14.19 17.25
CA GLY A 301 -1.52 14.72 16.51
C GLY A 301 -1.46 14.28 15.04
N THR A 302 -2.60 14.28 14.34
CA THR A 302 -2.71 13.80 12.94
C THR A 302 -1.67 14.38 11.98
N PHE A 303 -1.38 15.69 12.06
CA PHE A 303 -0.39 16.30 11.16
C PHE A 303 1.04 15.83 11.47
N ASP A 304 1.38 15.61 12.74
CA ASP A 304 2.68 15.07 13.11
C ASP A 304 2.85 13.63 12.58
N TYR A 305 1.77 12.85 12.61
CA TYR A 305 1.78 11.51 12.03
C TYR A 305 1.87 11.53 10.49
N LEU A 306 1.13 12.42 9.81
CA LEU A 306 1.27 12.63 8.36
C LEU A 306 2.69 13.05 7.97
N LEU A 307 3.32 13.94 8.73
CA LEU A 307 4.73 14.29 8.55
C LEU A 307 5.63 13.05 8.68
N GLY A 308 5.40 12.20 9.69
CA GLY A 308 6.12 10.94 9.85
C GLY A 308 5.99 10.03 8.62
N ILE A 309 4.76 9.89 8.08
CA ILE A 309 4.51 9.12 6.86
C ILE A 309 5.31 9.67 5.67
N LEU A 310 5.32 10.97 5.46
CA LEU A 310 6.04 11.59 4.34
C LEU A 310 7.56 11.36 4.43
N HIS A 311 8.12 11.38 5.64
CA HIS A 311 9.53 11.03 5.85
C HIS A 311 9.82 9.57 5.55
N ILE A 312 8.92 8.66 5.93
CA ILE A 312 9.04 7.23 5.64
C ILE A 312 9.06 6.98 4.12
N PHE A 313 8.20 7.67 3.36
CA PHE A 313 8.10 7.47 1.92
C PHE A 313 9.21 8.13 1.10
N LYS A 314 9.97 9.08 1.68
CA LYS A 314 11.01 9.81 0.94
C LYS A 314 12.06 8.89 0.30
N ASP A 315 12.42 7.82 1.00
CA ASP A 315 13.44 6.86 0.58
C ASP A 315 12.83 5.48 0.22
N SER A 316 11.51 5.38 0.11
CA SER A 316 10.85 4.10 -0.16
C SER A 316 10.69 3.82 -1.65
N ASP A 317 10.89 2.56 -2.04
CA ASP A 317 10.50 2.05 -3.35
C ASP A 317 8.97 1.94 -3.50
N GLY A 318 8.47 2.04 -4.74
CA GLY A 318 7.05 1.85 -5.07
C GLY A 318 6.38 3.11 -5.66
N PRO A 319 5.04 3.18 -5.66
CA PRO A 319 4.27 4.28 -6.24
C PRO A 319 4.23 5.51 -5.31
N THR A 320 5.37 5.92 -4.78
CA THR A 320 5.53 7.00 -3.79
C THR A 320 4.85 8.29 -4.22
N SER A 321 5.01 8.71 -5.48
CA SER A 321 4.34 9.92 -6.00
C SER A 321 2.82 9.83 -5.90
N GLY A 322 2.22 8.66 -6.08
CA GLY A 322 0.78 8.47 -5.90
C GLY A 322 0.36 8.64 -4.44
N PHE A 323 1.11 8.07 -3.50
CA PHE A 323 0.87 8.27 -2.07
C PHE A 323 1.00 9.76 -1.65
N LEU A 324 1.99 10.47 -2.20
CA LEU A 324 2.12 11.92 -1.99
C LEU A 324 0.88 12.67 -2.53
N CYS A 325 0.34 12.26 -3.68
CA CYS A 325 -0.90 12.83 -4.23
C CYS A 325 -2.09 12.61 -3.28
N VAL A 326 -2.23 11.46 -2.63
CA VAL A 326 -3.31 11.22 -1.65
C VAL A 326 -3.23 12.24 -0.52
N VAL A 327 -2.04 12.45 0.05
CA VAL A 327 -1.85 13.42 1.14
C VAL A 327 -2.08 14.85 0.65
N ARG A 328 -1.62 15.19 -0.57
CA ARG A 328 -1.88 16.49 -1.21
C ARG A 328 -3.37 16.75 -1.35
N THR A 329 -4.12 15.80 -1.87
CA THR A 329 -5.58 15.90 -2.05
C THR A 329 -6.27 16.05 -0.70
N LEU A 330 -5.84 15.30 0.32
CA LEU A 330 -6.35 15.47 1.69
C LEU A 330 -6.09 16.88 2.24
N MET A 331 -4.88 17.43 2.07
CA MET A 331 -4.55 18.78 2.52
C MET A 331 -5.37 19.84 1.77
N SER A 332 -5.50 19.71 0.46
CA SER A 332 -6.34 20.60 -0.34
C SER A 332 -7.79 20.58 0.13
N ALA A 333 -8.36 19.39 0.24
CA ALA A 333 -9.74 19.19 0.69
C ALA A 333 -9.96 19.72 2.12
N PHE A 334 -8.97 19.57 3.00
CA PHE A 334 -9.00 20.13 4.35
C PHE A 334 -9.06 21.66 4.33
N VAL A 335 -8.18 22.30 3.55
CA VAL A 335 -8.13 23.77 3.41
C VAL A 335 -9.43 24.32 2.83
N ALA A 336 -9.98 23.65 1.82
CA ALA A 336 -11.27 23.99 1.22
C ALA A 336 -12.44 23.86 2.21
N SER A 337 -12.36 22.91 3.15
CA SER A 337 -13.46 22.60 4.07
C SER A 337 -13.53 23.52 5.28
N TYR A 338 -12.38 23.92 5.83
CA TYR A 338 -12.33 24.54 7.16
C TYR A 338 -11.81 25.96 7.21
N GLU A 339 -11.38 26.55 6.08
CA GLU A 339 -10.85 27.92 5.99
C GLU A 339 -9.87 28.31 7.12
N LEU A 340 -8.57 28.17 6.88
CA LEU A 340 -7.55 28.48 7.90
C LEU A 340 -7.64 29.92 8.40
N SER A 341 -7.72 30.09 9.73
CA SER A 341 -7.76 31.42 10.37
C SER A 341 -6.41 31.79 11.01
N LEU A 342 -5.78 32.83 10.47
CA LEU A 342 -4.42 33.27 10.82
C LEU A 342 -4.22 33.71 12.27
N GLU A 343 -5.29 34.13 12.95
CA GLU A 343 -5.21 34.66 14.31
C GLU A 343 -5.19 33.58 15.42
N LYS A 344 -5.55 32.32 15.10
CA LYS A 344 -5.75 31.26 16.10
C LYS A 344 -5.02 29.95 15.82
N GLU A 345 -4.57 29.71 14.59
CA GLU A 345 -4.14 28.40 14.11
C GLU A 345 -2.68 28.36 13.64
N ASP A 346 -1.82 29.16 14.28
CA ASP A 346 -0.44 29.36 13.84
C ASP A 346 0.38 28.05 13.76
N GLU A 347 0.23 27.17 14.77
CA GLU A 347 0.88 25.86 14.78
C GLU A 347 0.34 24.93 13.68
N THR A 348 -0.97 24.95 13.43
CA THR A 348 -1.61 24.15 12.38
C THR A 348 -1.13 24.58 11.00
N LEU A 349 -1.07 25.90 10.75
CA LEU A 349 -0.57 26.43 9.48
C LEU A 349 0.89 26.00 9.24
N ILE A 350 1.76 26.09 10.25
CA ILE A 350 3.15 25.64 10.14
C ILE A 350 3.22 24.16 9.75
N LYS A 351 2.47 23.29 10.45
CA LYS A 351 2.46 21.86 10.12
C LYS A 351 1.93 21.56 8.71
N ILE A 352 0.92 22.29 8.26
CA ILE A 352 0.40 22.18 6.88
C ILE A 352 1.49 22.59 5.88
N LEU A 353 2.23 23.67 6.13
CA LEU A 353 3.32 24.11 5.26
C LEU A 353 4.48 23.12 5.23
N ASP A 354 4.81 22.50 6.36
CA ASP A 354 5.82 21.44 6.44
C ASP A 354 5.38 20.21 5.60
N ILE A 355 4.11 19.81 5.70
CA ILE A 355 3.52 18.73 4.90
C ILE A 355 3.61 19.06 3.41
N LEU A 356 3.13 20.25 3.01
CA LEU A 356 3.15 20.68 1.61
C LEU A 356 4.57 20.78 1.06
N SER A 357 5.50 21.30 1.86
CA SER A 357 6.92 21.38 1.49
C SER A 357 7.49 19.99 1.17
N LEU A 358 7.22 19.00 2.02
CA LEU A 358 7.65 17.62 1.78
C LEU A 358 6.97 16.96 0.57
N ILE A 359 5.71 17.30 0.29
CA ILE A 359 4.98 16.79 -0.88
C ILE A 359 5.59 17.32 -2.18
N TYR A 360 5.88 18.62 -2.27
CA TYR A 360 6.36 19.24 -3.51
C TYR A 360 7.87 19.14 -3.70
N HIS A 361 8.65 19.00 -2.64
CA HIS A 361 10.10 18.96 -2.72
C HIS A 361 10.58 17.76 -3.58
N GLY A 362 11.43 18.07 -4.56
CA GLY A 362 11.88 17.11 -5.58
C GLY A 362 10.79 16.60 -6.55
N GLN A 363 9.56 17.09 -6.48
CA GLN A 363 8.42 16.63 -7.31
C GLN A 363 8.06 17.65 -8.39
N GLU A 364 8.84 17.70 -9.46
CA GLU A 364 8.63 18.65 -10.58
C GLU A 364 7.22 18.52 -11.21
N SER A 365 6.67 17.31 -11.33
CA SER A 365 5.32 17.10 -11.88
C SER A 365 4.23 17.71 -11.00
N LEU A 366 4.35 17.60 -9.67
CA LEU A 366 3.40 18.19 -8.72
C LEU A 366 3.55 19.71 -8.66
N ALA A 367 4.79 20.21 -8.70
CA ALA A 367 5.05 21.64 -8.79
C ALA A 367 4.44 22.25 -10.07
N MET A 368 4.54 21.56 -11.22
CA MET A 368 3.86 21.98 -12.44
C MET A 368 2.33 22.06 -12.27
N GLN A 369 1.70 21.03 -11.68
CA GLN A 369 0.25 21.03 -11.42
C GLN A 369 -0.16 22.18 -10.48
N PHE A 370 0.65 22.48 -9.47
CA PHE A 370 0.39 23.59 -8.55
C PHE A 370 0.29 24.94 -9.28
N TRP A 371 1.15 25.18 -10.27
CA TRP A 371 1.14 26.43 -11.03
C TRP A 371 0.11 26.45 -12.17
N ASP A 372 -0.48 25.30 -12.51
CA ASP A 372 -1.61 25.23 -13.43
C ASP A 372 -2.87 25.81 -12.78
N LYS A 373 -3.32 26.96 -13.30
CA LYS A 373 -4.49 27.69 -12.77
C LYS A 373 -5.78 26.88 -12.86
N ASP A 374 -5.84 25.89 -13.75
CA ASP A 374 -7.01 25.04 -13.93
C ASP A 374 -7.01 23.84 -12.95
N SER A 375 -5.93 23.61 -12.19
CA SER A 375 -5.88 22.60 -11.13
C SER A 375 -6.84 22.99 -9.99
N PHE A 376 -7.99 22.32 -9.91
CA PHE A 376 -8.93 22.48 -8.80
C PHE A 376 -8.39 21.91 -7.48
N ILE A 377 -7.54 20.87 -7.55
CA ILE A 377 -6.87 20.29 -6.39
C ILE A 377 -5.92 21.31 -5.79
N ASP A 378 -5.15 22.05 -6.58
CA ASP A 378 -4.17 23.00 -6.03
C ASP A 378 -4.78 24.38 -5.74
N GLY A 379 -6.03 24.64 -6.15
CA GLY A 379 -6.76 25.88 -5.88
C GLY A 379 -6.79 26.26 -4.39
N PRO A 380 -7.27 25.38 -3.49
CA PRO A 380 -7.25 25.62 -2.05
C PRO A 380 -5.83 25.84 -1.49
N ILE A 381 -4.83 25.09 -1.97
CA ILE A 381 -3.44 25.24 -1.54
C ILE A 381 -2.88 26.60 -1.99
N ARG A 382 -3.17 27.05 -3.21
CA ARG A 382 -2.81 28.39 -3.70
C ARG A 382 -3.43 29.51 -2.85
N SER A 383 -4.59 29.30 -2.26
CA SER A 383 -5.19 30.28 -1.34
C SER A 383 -4.30 30.55 -0.12
N ILE A 384 -3.57 29.54 0.37
CA ILE A 384 -2.57 29.69 1.43
C ILE A 384 -1.41 30.55 0.93
N LEU A 385 -0.89 30.27 -0.27
CA LEU A 385 0.20 31.07 -0.85
C LEU A 385 -0.18 32.54 -0.97
N TYR A 386 -1.37 32.85 -1.50
CA TYR A 386 -1.87 34.23 -1.60
C TYR A 386 -2.10 34.88 -0.22
N MET A 387 -2.48 34.08 0.77
CA MET A 387 -2.60 34.55 2.14
C MET A 387 -1.24 34.93 2.73
N LEU A 388 -0.20 34.08 2.55
CA LEU A 388 1.17 34.38 2.99
C LEU A 388 1.76 35.59 2.26
N GLU A 389 1.48 35.73 0.96
CA GLU A 389 1.89 36.88 0.15
C GLU A 389 1.32 38.20 0.72
N LYS A 390 0.02 38.21 1.08
CA LYS A 390 -0.64 39.38 1.67
C LYS A 390 -0.08 39.79 3.04
N GLU A 391 0.45 38.82 3.79
CA GLU A 391 1.09 39.08 5.08
C GLU A 391 2.57 39.43 4.98
N TYR A 392 3.17 39.43 3.79
CA TYR A 392 4.57 39.79 3.61
C TYR A 392 4.87 41.21 4.12
N PRO A 393 5.94 41.43 4.92
CA PRO A 393 7.03 40.50 5.27
C PRO A 393 6.86 39.79 6.63
N ILE A 394 5.67 39.81 7.24
CA ILE A 394 5.43 39.28 8.60
C ILE A 394 5.74 37.78 8.67
N ARG A 395 5.30 36.99 7.69
CA ARG A 395 5.51 35.53 7.57
C ARG A 395 6.48 35.15 6.45
N ILE A 396 7.62 35.83 6.41
CA ILE A 396 8.60 35.63 5.32
C ILE A 396 9.17 34.21 5.30
N SER A 397 9.38 33.59 6.46
CA SER A 397 9.97 32.24 6.56
C SER A 397 9.04 31.19 5.95
N GLU A 398 7.76 31.26 6.31
CA GLU A 398 6.68 30.40 5.83
C GLU A 398 6.45 30.57 4.32
N PHE A 399 6.45 31.82 3.86
CA PHE A 399 6.30 32.14 2.44
C PHE A 399 7.47 31.58 1.61
N VAL A 400 8.71 31.80 2.06
CA VAL A 400 9.91 31.30 1.36
C VAL A 400 9.99 29.77 1.40
N LEU A 401 9.63 29.14 2.51
CA LEU A 401 9.58 27.68 2.63
C LEU A 401 8.69 27.08 1.54
N LEU A 402 7.44 27.56 1.42
CA LEU A 402 6.50 27.05 0.44
C LEU A 402 6.98 27.32 -0.99
N LEU A 403 7.43 28.55 -1.30
CA LEU A 403 7.96 28.88 -2.63
C LEU A 403 9.17 28.03 -3.01
N SER A 404 10.04 27.70 -2.06
CA SER A 404 11.21 26.85 -2.30
C SER A 404 10.85 25.42 -2.70
N ALA A 405 9.75 24.88 -2.16
CA ALA A 405 9.27 23.56 -2.54
C ALA A 405 8.54 23.59 -3.90
N LEU A 406 7.94 24.73 -4.25
CA LEU A 406 7.18 24.93 -5.48
C LEU A 406 8.03 25.34 -6.69
N CYS A 407 9.35 25.49 -6.54
CA CYS A 407 10.26 25.87 -7.63
C CYS A 407 11.02 24.68 -8.24
N GLU A 408 10.57 23.44 -7.99
CA GLU A 408 11.20 22.24 -8.53
C GLU A 408 10.92 22.11 -10.03
N GLY A 409 11.96 22.27 -10.85
CA GLY A 409 11.86 22.27 -12.32
C GLY A 409 11.99 23.66 -12.93
N SER A 410 12.32 23.69 -14.23
CA SER A 410 12.62 24.94 -14.93
C SER A 410 11.42 25.89 -15.02
N TRP A 411 10.25 25.38 -15.39
CA TRP A 411 9.04 26.18 -15.52
C TRP A 411 8.44 26.60 -14.16
N PRO A 412 8.29 25.71 -13.15
CA PRO A 412 7.88 26.14 -11.81
C PRO A 412 8.79 27.19 -11.18
N ALA A 413 10.11 27.13 -11.40
CA ALA A 413 11.03 28.16 -10.93
C ALA A 413 10.80 29.54 -11.60
N GLU A 414 10.46 29.57 -12.89
CA GLU A 414 10.07 30.79 -13.59
C GLU A 414 8.76 31.36 -13.01
N CYS A 415 7.79 30.51 -12.67
CA CYS A 415 6.54 30.92 -12.04
C CYS A 415 6.77 31.57 -10.67
N VAL A 416 7.67 31.04 -9.84
CA VAL A 416 8.03 31.63 -8.54
C VAL A 416 8.73 32.99 -8.68
N CYS A 417 9.50 33.18 -9.75
CA CYS A 417 10.24 34.42 -10.00
C CYS A 417 9.40 35.52 -10.66
N SER A 418 8.24 35.18 -11.21
CA SER A 418 7.31 36.09 -11.92
C SER A 418 6.37 36.76 -10.94
#